data_AF-A0A3M3WPD2-F1
#
_entry.id   AF-A0A3M3WPD2-F1
#
_cell.length_a   1.000
_cell.length_b   1.000
_cell.length_c   1.000
_cell.angle_alpha   90.00
_cell.angle_beta   90.00
_cell.angle_gamma   90.00
#
_symmetry.space_group_name_H-M   'P 1'
#
loop_
_entity.id
_entity.type
_entity.pdbx_description
1 polymer ?
#
loop_
_entity_poly.entity_id
_entity_poly.type
_entity_poly.pdbx_seq_one_letter_code
_entity_poly.pdbx_strand_id
1 'polypeptide(L)'
;MPLSFSEISYQHQILEINCDGETLASVEPLLIPRAVNLQRLGPTPLADLLVQLKALPDIDLLADPDRQPWLEVRVRLDEPQPDLRNQIENALQGKAVRLVRIGAEYAGKGSADGSEGNATLIELDQLTPQELFSRAWQDNFGSEVDEQTLTDFATLLREVQQESEQP
;
A
#
# COMPACT_ATOMS: atom_id res chain seq x y z
N MET A 1 11.91 2.68 17.51
CA MET A 1 10.60 2.61 16.83
C MET A 1 10.84 2.17 15.40
N PRO A 2 9.95 1.39 14.78
CA PRO A 2 10.09 1.02 13.38
C PRO A 2 9.92 2.26 12.51
N LEU A 3 10.79 2.41 11.52
CA LEU A 3 10.77 3.48 10.53
C LEU A 3 9.92 3.10 9.30
N SER A 4 9.71 1.81 9.06
CA SER A 4 8.89 1.32 7.95
C SER A 4 8.19 -0.01 8.26
N PHE A 5 7.19 -0.37 7.44
CA PHE A 5 6.52 -1.67 7.50
C PHE A 5 7.43 -2.86 7.09
N SER A 6 8.62 -2.60 6.52
CA SER A 6 9.62 -3.64 6.30
C SER A 6 10.22 -4.16 7.62
N GLU A 7 10.12 -3.37 8.70
CA GLU A 7 10.64 -3.69 10.04
C GLU A 7 9.61 -4.35 10.96
N ILE A 8 8.49 -4.85 10.41
CA ILE A 8 7.42 -5.50 11.19
C ILE A 8 7.96 -6.63 12.08
N SER A 9 8.94 -7.39 11.57
CA SER A 9 9.61 -8.47 12.30
C SER A 9 10.95 -8.06 12.93
N TYR A 10 11.40 -6.82 12.73
CA TYR A 10 12.73 -6.38 13.19
C TYR A 10 12.74 -6.08 14.69
N GLN A 11 13.50 -6.84 15.46
CA GLN A 11 13.60 -6.64 16.91
C GLN A 11 14.58 -5.50 17.22
N HIS A 12 14.04 -4.31 17.50
CA HIS A 12 14.88 -3.20 17.93
C HIS A 12 15.59 -3.56 19.24
N GLN A 13 16.89 -3.33 19.28
CA GLN A 13 17.75 -3.64 20.41
C GLN A 13 18.81 -2.56 20.58
N ILE A 14 19.26 -2.38 21.82
CA ILE A 14 20.53 -1.73 22.13
C ILE A 14 21.57 -2.82 22.41
N LEU A 15 22.83 -2.54 22.12
CA LEU A 15 23.92 -3.46 22.45
C LEU A 15 24.66 -2.91 23.66
N GLU A 16 24.70 -3.69 24.74
CA GLU A 16 25.64 -3.46 25.83
C GLU A 16 26.98 -4.08 25.45
N ILE A 17 28.01 -3.25 25.37
CA ILE A 17 29.36 -3.66 24.97
C ILE A 17 30.28 -3.48 26.16
N ASN A 18 30.86 -4.59 26.63
CA ASN A 18 31.85 -4.58 27.70
C ASN A 18 33.23 -4.82 27.11
N CYS A 19 34.21 -3.97 27.46
CA CYS A 19 35.60 -4.11 27.05
C CYS A 19 36.49 -4.19 28.29
N ASP A 20 37.50 -5.05 28.24
CA ASP A 20 38.58 -5.13 29.23
C ASP A 20 39.88 -4.64 28.58
N GLY A 21 40.22 -3.38 28.84
CA GLY A 21 41.29 -2.68 28.15
C GLY A 21 41.05 -2.62 26.64
N GLU A 22 41.97 -3.20 25.87
CA GLU A 22 41.90 -3.27 24.40
C GLU A 22 41.12 -4.49 23.89
N THR A 23 40.62 -5.36 24.79
CA THR A 23 39.93 -6.60 24.42
C THR A 23 38.42 -6.44 24.57
N LEU A 24 37.67 -6.87 23.56
CA LEU A 24 36.22 -6.98 23.65
C LEU A 24 35.86 -8.15 24.59
N ALA A 25 35.20 -7.85 25.72
CA ALA A 25 34.84 -8.84 26.73
C ALA A 25 33.44 -9.45 26.48
N SER A 26 32.44 -8.63 26.17
CA SER A 26 31.10 -9.13 25.78
C SER A 26 30.30 -8.13 24.95
N VAL A 27 29.30 -8.65 24.23
CA VAL A 27 28.28 -7.88 23.52
C VAL A 27 26.93 -8.54 23.79
N GLU A 28 26.07 -7.86 24.53
CA GLU A 28 24.75 -8.37 24.92
C GLU A 28 23.62 -7.52 24.31
N PRO A 29 22.65 -8.14 23.61
CA PRO A 29 21.51 -7.42 23.07
C PRO A 29 20.42 -7.22 24.14
N LEU A 30 20.03 -5.97 24.36
CA LEU A 30 18.88 -5.61 25.19
C LEU A 30 17.72 -5.16 24.28
N LEU A 31 16.65 -5.94 24.26
CA LEU A 31 15.51 -5.69 23.38
C LEU A 31 14.66 -4.50 23.87
N ILE A 32 14.24 -3.66 22.93
CA ILE A 32 13.37 -2.51 23.20
C ILE A 32 11.91 -2.93 22.99
N PRO A 33 11.04 -2.85 24.02
CA PRO A 33 9.63 -3.17 23.86
C PRO A 33 8.95 -2.19 22.90
N ARG A 34 8.06 -2.70 22.04
CA ARG A 34 7.31 -1.86 21.10
C ARG A 34 6.14 -1.19 21.80
N ALA A 35 6.02 0.13 21.66
CA ALA A 35 4.90 0.90 22.19
C ALA A 35 3.62 0.73 21.35
N VAL A 36 3.76 0.65 20.02
CA VAL A 36 2.68 0.43 19.05
C VAL A 36 3.12 -0.69 18.11
N ASN A 37 2.23 -1.66 17.89
CA ASN A 37 2.49 -2.77 16.98
C ASN A 37 2.20 -2.38 15.53
N LEU A 38 3.02 -2.90 14.61
CA LEU A 38 2.73 -2.91 13.19
C LEU A 38 2.03 -4.22 12.85
N GLN A 39 0.93 -4.14 12.11
CA GLN A 39 0.17 -5.29 11.62
C GLN A 39 0.05 -5.22 10.10
N ARG A 40 0.27 -6.35 9.43
CA ARG A 40 0.04 -6.51 8.00
C ARG A 40 -1.02 -7.58 7.78
N LEU A 41 -2.01 -7.29 6.93
CA LEU A 41 -2.96 -8.27 6.42
C LEU A 41 -2.79 -8.44 4.91
N GLY A 42 -2.86 -9.68 4.43
CA GLY A 42 -2.65 -10.02 3.02
C GLY A 42 -1.18 -10.29 2.63
N PRO A 43 -0.89 -10.47 1.32
CA PRO A 43 -1.80 -10.25 0.20
C PRO A 43 -2.85 -11.36 0.01
N THR A 44 -4.13 -10.96 -0.10
CA THR A 44 -5.29 -11.84 -0.37
C THR A 44 -6.29 -11.16 -1.30
N PRO A 45 -7.21 -11.89 -1.95
CA PRO A 45 -8.33 -11.29 -2.67
C PRO A 45 -9.14 -10.34 -1.79
N LEU A 46 -9.79 -9.35 -2.40
CA LEU A 46 -10.57 -8.34 -1.68
C LEU A 46 -11.63 -8.97 -0.76
N ALA A 47 -12.36 -9.97 -1.24
CA ALA A 47 -13.40 -10.64 -0.45
C ALA A 47 -12.84 -11.24 0.86
N ASP A 48 -11.72 -11.98 0.78
CA ASP A 48 -11.09 -12.60 1.94
C ASP A 48 -10.49 -11.55 2.89
N LEU A 49 -9.94 -10.46 2.33
CA LEU A 49 -9.41 -9.37 3.12
C LEU A 49 -10.51 -8.68 3.93
N LEU A 50 -11.68 -8.40 3.33
CA LEU A 50 -12.82 -7.78 4.02
C LEU A 50 -13.33 -8.66 5.18
N VAL A 51 -13.30 -9.98 5.02
CA VAL A 51 -13.63 -10.91 6.11
C VAL A 51 -12.62 -10.81 7.25
N GLN A 52 -11.32 -10.80 6.93
CA GLN A 52 -10.25 -10.64 7.93
C GLN A 52 -10.35 -9.30 8.67
N LEU A 53 -10.66 -8.21 7.96
CA LEU A 53 -10.82 -6.88 8.56
C LEU A 53 -12.00 -6.85 9.54
N LYS A 54 -13.13 -7.46 9.19
CA LYS A 54 -14.29 -7.55 10.09
C LYS A 54 -14.04 -8.43 11.31
N ALA A 55 -13.11 -9.39 11.22
CA ALA A 55 -12.71 -10.25 12.33
C ALA A 55 -11.70 -9.59 13.29
N LEU A 56 -11.21 -8.38 12.99
CA LEU A 56 -10.34 -7.63 13.89
C LEU A 56 -11.08 -7.27 15.19
N PRO A 57 -10.34 -7.10 16.30
CA PRO A 57 -10.92 -6.70 17.58
C PRO A 57 -11.60 -5.35 17.47
N ASP A 58 -12.76 -5.21 18.12
CA ASP A 58 -13.47 -3.95 18.24
C ASP A 58 -12.78 -3.01 19.24
N ILE A 59 -13.05 -1.71 19.11
CA ILE A 59 -12.51 -0.69 20.02
C ILE A 59 -12.99 -0.97 21.44
N ASP A 60 -12.04 -1.13 22.36
CA ASP A 60 -12.29 -1.05 23.79
C ASP A 60 -12.19 0.42 24.22
N LEU A 61 -13.29 0.95 24.78
CA LEU A 61 -13.37 2.35 25.23
C LEU A 61 -12.45 2.64 26.42
N LEU A 62 -12.00 1.60 27.14
CA LEU A 62 -11.06 1.72 28.25
C LEU A 62 -9.60 1.63 27.79
N ALA A 63 -9.35 1.17 26.55
CA ALA A 63 -8.01 1.06 26.00
C ALA A 63 -7.51 2.41 25.50
N ASP A 64 -6.20 2.62 25.66
CA ASP A 64 -5.53 3.82 25.15
C ASP A 64 -5.55 3.81 23.61
N PRO A 65 -6.19 4.80 22.95
CA PRO A 65 -6.32 4.81 21.50
C PRO A 65 -4.96 4.97 20.79
N ASP A 66 -3.99 5.61 21.43
CA ASP A 66 -2.63 5.77 20.91
C ASP A 66 -1.83 4.47 20.84
N ARG A 67 -2.27 3.43 21.57
CA ARG A 67 -1.68 2.07 21.52
C ARG A 67 -2.29 1.18 20.44
N GLN A 68 -3.30 1.64 19.71
CA GLN A 68 -3.90 0.83 18.64
C GLN A 68 -2.86 0.53 17.53
N PRO A 69 -2.73 -0.73 17.09
CA PRO A 69 -1.76 -1.11 16.06
C PRO A 69 -1.97 -0.33 14.75
N TRP A 70 -0.86 -0.02 14.09
CA TRP A 70 -0.86 0.50 12.73
C TRP A 70 -1.02 -0.64 11.74
N LEU A 71 -1.97 -0.49 10.82
CA LEU A 71 -2.37 -1.52 9.87
C LEU A 71 -1.93 -1.15 8.44
N GLU A 72 -1.19 -2.05 7.81
CA GLU A 72 -1.02 -2.12 6.36
C GLU A 72 -1.89 -3.26 5.84
N VAL A 73 -2.68 -2.98 4.81
CA VAL A 73 -3.44 -4.01 4.10
C VAL A 73 -2.88 -4.19 2.70
N ARG A 74 -2.78 -5.44 2.26
CA ARG A 74 -2.39 -5.79 0.90
C ARG A 74 -3.49 -6.61 0.25
N VAL A 75 -3.96 -6.17 -0.90
CA VAL A 75 -5.04 -6.79 -1.63
C VAL A 75 -4.55 -7.23 -3.00
N ARG A 76 -4.95 -8.43 -3.43
CA ARG A 76 -4.81 -8.87 -4.82
C ARG A 76 -6.08 -8.52 -5.57
N LEU A 77 -5.93 -7.86 -6.70
CA LEU A 77 -7.03 -7.42 -7.55
C LEU A 77 -6.79 -7.89 -8.99
N ASP A 78 -7.85 -8.40 -9.61
CA ASP A 78 -7.87 -8.76 -11.02
C ASP A 78 -8.21 -7.55 -11.91
N GLU A 79 -8.96 -6.59 -11.36
CA GLU A 79 -9.40 -5.38 -12.02
C GLU A 79 -9.29 -4.18 -11.07
N PRO A 80 -9.15 -2.95 -11.58
CA PRO A 80 -9.13 -1.75 -10.74
C PRO A 80 -10.45 -1.58 -9.98
N GLN A 81 -10.32 -1.27 -8.69
CA GLN A 81 -11.46 -1.09 -7.78
C GLN A 81 -11.49 0.35 -7.27
N PRO A 82 -12.27 1.27 -7.89
CA PRO A 82 -12.30 2.67 -7.47
C PRO A 82 -12.83 2.85 -6.05
N ASP A 83 -13.74 1.99 -5.60
CA ASP A 83 -14.30 2.04 -4.24
C ASP A 83 -13.48 1.25 -3.21
N LEU A 84 -12.30 0.74 -3.57
CA LEU A 84 -11.48 -0.13 -2.70
C LEU A 84 -11.24 0.47 -1.30
N ARG A 85 -10.86 1.75 -1.28
CA ARG A 85 -10.58 2.48 -0.04
C ARG A 85 -11.81 2.54 0.84
N ASN A 86 -12.96 2.94 0.28
CA ASN A 86 -14.22 3.03 1.02
C ASN A 86 -14.66 1.67 1.57
N GLN A 87 -14.54 0.60 0.77
CA GLN A 87 -14.85 -0.76 1.23
C GLN A 87 -13.99 -1.20 2.43
N ILE A 88 -12.70 -0.90 2.40
CA ILE A 88 -11.77 -1.21 3.50
C ILE A 88 -12.09 -0.36 4.74
N GLU A 89 -12.32 0.94 4.59
CA GLU A 89 -12.66 1.83 5.70
C GLU A 89 -13.98 1.45 6.37
N ASN A 90 -15.00 1.11 5.57
CA ASN A 90 -16.27 0.59 6.06
C ASN A 90 -16.10 -0.73 6.85
N ALA A 91 -15.24 -1.64 6.38
CA ALA A 91 -14.96 -2.89 7.08
C ALA A 91 -14.18 -2.69 8.39
N LEU A 92 -13.44 -1.58 8.50
CA LEU A 92 -12.66 -1.20 9.69
C LEU A 92 -13.45 -0.35 10.69
N GLN A 93 -14.69 0.04 10.38
CA GLN A 93 -15.50 0.84 11.27
C GLN A 93 -15.69 0.13 12.62
N GLY A 94 -15.30 0.81 13.70
CA GLY A 94 -15.37 0.27 15.07
C GLY A 94 -14.24 -0.69 15.45
N LYS A 95 -13.24 -0.90 14.58
CA LYS A 95 -12.09 -1.78 14.86
C LYS A 95 -10.95 -1.05 15.56
N ALA A 96 -10.27 -1.73 16.46
CA ALA A 96 -9.17 -1.21 17.28
C ALA A 96 -7.83 -1.16 16.51
N VAL A 97 -7.83 -0.62 15.29
CA VAL A 97 -6.67 -0.52 14.40
C VAL A 97 -6.64 0.84 13.72
N ARG A 98 -5.45 1.27 13.31
CA ARG A 98 -5.25 2.52 12.56
C ARG A 98 -4.72 2.20 11.17
N LEU A 99 -5.54 2.37 10.14
CA LEU A 99 -5.14 2.14 8.75
C LEU A 99 -4.10 3.18 8.31
N VAL A 100 -2.92 2.72 7.89
CA VAL A 100 -1.83 3.60 7.43
C VAL A 100 -1.63 3.48 5.92
N ARG A 101 -1.75 2.27 5.36
CA ARG A 101 -1.47 2.03 3.94
C ARG A 101 -2.36 0.92 3.37
N ILE A 102 -2.81 1.13 2.13
CA ILE A 102 -3.43 0.12 1.28
C ILE A 102 -2.47 -0.15 0.13
N GLY A 103 -1.99 -1.39 -0.01
CA GLY A 103 -1.24 -1.86 -1.17
C GLY A 103 -2.14 -2.70 -2.06
N ALA A 104 -2.26 -2.35 -3.33
CA ALA A 104 -2.92 -3.18 -4.34
C ALA A 104 -1.87 -3.87 -5.20
N GLU A 105 -1.98 -5.18 -5.33
CA GLU A 105 -1.16 -6.02 -6.20
C GLU A 105 -2.06 -6.53 -7.34
N TYR A 106 -1.74 -6.13 -8.56
CA TYR A 106 -2.45 -6.60 -9.76
C TYR A 106 -1.67 -7.75 -10.40
N ALA A 107 -2.40 -8.69 -11.01
CA ALA A 107 -1.81 -9.85 -11.69
C ALA A 107 -1.02 -9.48 -12.97
N GLY A 108 -1.15 -8.23 -13.45
CA GLY A 108 -0.33 -7.67 -14.52
C GLY A 108 1.15 -7.56 -14.15
N LYS A 109 2.03 -7.64 -15.15
CA LYS A 109 3.50 -7.66 -15.02
C LYS A 109 4.13 -6.44 -14.32
N GLY A 110 3.35 -5.43 -13.93
CA GLY A 110 3.82 -4.21 -13.27
C GLY A 110 4.14 -4.33 -11.77
N SER A 111 3.78 -5.42 -11.09
CA SER A 111 4.04 -5.58 -9.64
C SER A 111 5.47 -6.07 -9.31
N ALA A 112 6.45 -5.81 -10.17
CA ALA A 112 7.87 -6.02 -9.86
C ALA A 112 8.52 -4.68 -9.50
N ASP A 113 8.55 -4.39 -8.20
CA ASP A 113 9.50 -3.46 -7.60
C ASP A 113 10.92 -3.85 -8.09
N GLY A 114 11.46 -3.10 -9.06
CA GLY A 114 12.87 -3.15 -9.44
C GLY A 114 13.30 -4.01 -10.64
N SER A 115 12.48 -4.23 -11.69
CA SER A 115 13.01 -4.81 -12.94
C SER A 115 12.79 -3.87 -14.12
N GLU A 116 13.91 -3.27 -14.56
CA GLU A 116 14.11 -2.58 -15.83
C GLU A 116 13.75 -3.50 -17.01
N GLY A 117 12.45 -3.61 -17.30
CA GLY A 117 11.95 -4.23 -18.52
C GLY A 117 11.97 -3.21 -19.64
N ASN A 118 12.89 -3.37 -20.59
CA ASN A 118 13.01 -2.67 -21.87
C ASN A 118 11.64 -2.45 -22.58
N ALA A 119 10.88 -1.44 -22.16
CA ALA A 119 9.79 -0.89 -22.94
C ALA A 119 10.42 0.09 -23.92
N THR A 120 10.45 -0.32 -25.18
CA THR A 120 10.74 0.52 -26.34
C THR A 120 10.21 1.93 -26.10
N LEU A 121 11.16 2.89 -26.03
CA LEU A 121 10.93 4.32 -25.97
C LEU A 121 10.23 4.74 -27.27
N ILE A 122 8.92 4.49 -27.34
CA ILE A 122 8.07 5.10 -28.36
C ILE A 122 7.93 6.55 -27.94
N GLU A 123 8.29 7.45 -28.85
CA GLU A 123 8.24 8.90 -28.63
C GLU A 123 6.82 9.30 -28.19
N LEU A 124 6.72 9.78 -26.95
CA LEU A 124 5.48 10.24 -26.32
C LEU A 124 4.73 11.30 -27.15
N ASP A 125 5.44 11.97 -28.06
CA ASP A 125 4.93 13.02 -28.95
C ASP A 125 3.90 12.53 -29.97
N GLN A 126 3.87 11.21 -30.27
CA GLN A 126 2.94 10.64 -31.25
C GLN A 126 1.73 9.91 -30.65
N LEU A 127 1.65 9.80 -29.32
CA LEU A 127 0.56 9.09 -28.64
C LEU A 127 -0.53 10.07 -28.20
N THR A 128 -1.78 9.76 -28.54
CA THR A 128 -2.91 10.50 -27.96
C THR A 128 -3.01 10.20 -26.45
N PRO A 129 -3.58 11.11 -25.65
CA PRO A 129 -3.79 10.86 -24.22
C PRO A 129 -4.57 9.56 -23.94
N GLN A 130 -5.49 9.19 -24.83
CA GLN A 130 -6.27 7.94 -24.74
C GLN A 130 -5.40 6.72 -25.00
N GLU A 131 -4.54 6.74 -26.02
CA GLU A 131 -3.59 5.64 -26.31
C GLU A 131 -2.59 5.46 -25.17
N LEU A 132 -2.11 6.56 -24.59
CA LEU A 132 -1.22 6.54 -23.42
C LEU A 132 -1.92 5.92 -22.21
N PHE A 133 -3.17 6.30 -21.95
CA PHE A 133 -3.96 5.76 -20.85
C PHE A 133 -4.21 4.26 -21.02
N SER A 134 -4.65 3.81 -22.19
CA SER A 134 -4.85 2.39 -22.50
C SER A 134 -3.58 1.56 -22.32
N ARG A 135 -2.43 2.10 -22.72
CA ARG A 135 -1.14 1.42 -22.54
C ARG A 135 -0.70 1.36 -21.08
N ALA A 136 -0.78 2.48 -20.35
CA ALA A 136 -0.47 2.52 -18.92
C ALA A 136 -1.39 1.57 -18.14
N TRP A 137 -2.66 1.47 -18.56
CA TRP A 137 -3.62 0.52 -18.01
C TRP A 137 -3.21 -0.92 -18.28
N GLN A 138 -2.88 -1.27 -19.52
CA GLN A 138 -2.42 -2.61 -19.89
C GLN A 138 -1.12 -3.01 -19.15
N ASP A 139 -0.17 -2.09 -18.97
CA ASP A 139 1.08 -2.33 -18.25
C ASP A 139 0.82 -2.57 -16.74
N ASN A 140 -0.05 -1.76 -16.13
CA ASN A 140 -0.32 -1.80 -14.70
C ASN A 140 -1.30 -2.91 -14.28
N PHE A 141 -2.32 -3.18 -15.10
CA PHE A 141 -3.42 -4.10 -14.77
C PHE A 141 -3.38 -5.40 -15.58
N GLY A 142 -2.67 -5.45 -16.71
CA GLY A 142 -2.57 -6.65 -17.55
C GLY A 142 -3.80 -6.97 -18.39
N SER A 143 -4.82 -6.11 -18.36
CA SER A 143 -6.07 -6.22 -19.11
C SER A 143 -6.30 -4.99 -20.00
N GLU A 144 -7.16 -5.14 -21.01
CA GLU A 144 -7.62 -4.03 -21.83
C GLU A 144 -8.53 -3.11 -21.00
N VAL A 145 -8.47 -1.81 -21.25
CA VAL A 145 -9.39 -0.85 -20.63
C VAL A 145 -10.79 -1.02 -21.21
N ASP A 146 -11.81 -1.01 -20.36
CA ASP A 146 -13.20 -1.10 -20.79
C ASP A 146 -13.72 0.22 -21.39
N GLU A 147 -14.73 0.13 -22.24
CA GLU A 147 -15.30 1.30 -22.94
C GLU A 147 -15.90 2.35 -21.98
N GLN A 148 -16.38 1.95 -20.80
CA GLN A 148 -16.95 2.88 -19.83
C GLN A 148 -15.84 3.73 -19.21
N THR A 149 -14.77 3.09 -18.73
CA THR A 149 -13.60 3.77 -18.17
C THR A 149 -12.95 4.70 -19.19
N LEU A 150 -12.86 4.30 -20.47
CA LEU A 150 -12.36 5.18 -21.53
C LEU A 150 -13.24 6.42 -21.75
N THR A 151 -14.57 6.24 -21.67
CA THR A 151 -15.53 7.34 -21.82
C THR A 151 -15.45 8.31 -20.64
N ASP A 152 -15.32 7.78 -19.42
CA ASP A 152 -15.15 8.58 -18.21
C ASP A 152 -13.83 9.38 -18.27
N PHE A 153 -12.73 8.73 -18.66
CA PHE A 153 -11.45 9.40 -18.89
C PHE A 153 -11.55 10.53 -19.93
N ALA A 154 -12.20 10.28 -21.07
CA ALA A 154 -12.40 11.29 -22.11
C ALA A 154 -13.26 12.48 -21.64
N THR A 155 -14.21 12.23 -20.73
CA THR A 155 -15.05 13.28 -20.12
C THR A 155 -14.23 14.13 -19.16
N LEU A 156 -13.50 13.51 -18.23
CA LEU A 156 -12.62 14.20 -17.28
C LEU A 156 -11.52 15.02 -18.00
N LEU A 157 -10.95 14.47 -19.06
CA LEU A 157 -9.94 15.19 -19.86
C LEU A 157 -10.51 16.46 -20.50
N ARG A 158 -11.75 16.39 -20.99
CA ARG A 158 -12.44 17.55 -21.56
C ARG A 158 -12.74 18.61 -20.51
N GLU A 159 -13.16 18.20 -19.32
CA GLU A 159 -13.42 19.11 -18.20
C GLU A 159 -12.14 19.87 -17.78
N VAL A 160 -11.01 19.17 -17.64
CA VAL A 160 -9.72 19.80 -17.30
C VAL A 160 -9.24 20.76 -18.38
N GLN A 161 -9.43 20.43 -19.66
CA GLN A 161 -9.09 21.32 -20.77
C GLN A 161 -9.95 22.59 -20.75
N GLN A 162 -11.25 22.46 -20.51
CA GLN A 162 -12.18 23.59 -20.40
C GLN A 162 -11.88 24.50 -19.18
N GLU A 163 -11.46 23.92 -18.06
CA GLU A 163 -11.11 24.66 -16.85
C GLU A 163 -9.77 25.41 -17.01
N SER A 164 -8.84 24.88 -17.81
CA SER A 164 -7.57 25.52 -18.16
C SER A 164 -7.74 26.69 -19.16
N GLU A 165 -8.87 26.75 -19.88
CA GLU A 165 -9.20 27.78 -20.87
C GLU A 165 -10.04 28.94 -20.30
N GLN A 166 -10.46 28.87 -19.03
CA GLN A 166 -11.13 29.98 -18.35
C GLN A 166 -10.09 30.84 -17.59
N PRO A 167 -9.96 32.14 -17.93
CA PRO A 167 -8.99 33.05 -17.31
C PRO A 167 -9.34 33.47 -15.88
#